data_AF-A0A374N8H1-F1
#
_entry.id   AF-A0A374N8H1-F1
#
_cell.length_a   1.000
_cell.length_b   1.000
_cell.length_c   1.000
_cell.angle_alpha   90.00
_cell.angle_beta   90.00
_cell.angle_gamma   90.00
#
_symmetry.space_group_name_H-M   'P 1'
#
loop_
_entity.id
_entity.type
_entity.pdbx_description
1 polymer ?
#
loop_
_entity_poly.entity_id
_entity_poly.type
_entity_poly.pdbx_seq_one_letter_code
_entity_poly.pdbx_strand_id
1 'polypeptide(L)'
;MKSKISFFLPSFNIGGVERVFINYANALSDKGYNVDFVVCKAEGVLLDLVSSSVKVVSLGNIQLRYSFFKLRKYIKKRQPDSVISGGDFPNIMLILAASFLSKRPQIIISQHNYYNIEVKNLGLWARCTTFLMKQIYPWSDVVIAVSKGIMTDLSNKIKLNPKQLLYLPNPIDIDKTMQLGNLPVPSLPNNFIVFIGRLSKVKNLKLLLNAFQHIKHQGYELLIVGDGQERSELEDCANNLERSSKIHFIGAVPNSMPYLKRAKVLALPSFSEALPTVLLEALAFSIPIVTTPNAGAVEILQDAKNAFISESFDNVEEFASLLDSAIVHCAEDDRSLLSKYYTLNILPQLERILQS
;
A
#
# COMPACT_ATOMS: atom_id res chain seq x y z
N MET A 1 19.53 22.13 -15.15
CA MET A 1 19.29 20.69 -14.93
C MET A 1 18.11 20.58 -13.97
N LYS A 2 17.15 19.67 -14.23
CA LYS A 2 16.06 19.40 -13.27
C LYS A 2 16.63 18.81 -11.97
N SER A 3 15.89 18.98 -10.88
CA SER A 3 16.31 18.61 -9.51
C SER A 3 16.70 17.13 -9.39
N LYS A 4 17.62 16.85 -8.47
CA LYS A 4 18.09 15.53 -8.06
C LYS A 4 17.20 15.00 -6.94
N ILE A 5 16.40 13.98 -7.22
CA ILE A 5 15.45 13.41 -6.27
C ILE A 5 15.95 12.04 -5.83
N SER A 6 15.88 11.72 -4.55
CA SER A 6 16.19 10.38 -4.04
C SER A 6 15.03 9.79 -3.27
N PHE A 7 14.69 8.53 -3.54
CA PHE A 7 13.73 7.76 -2.75
C PHE A 7 14.49 6.79 -1.84
N PHE A 8 14.24 6.84 -0.54
CA PHE A 8 14.85 5.94 0.44
C PHE A 8 13.87 4.82 0.81
N LEU A 9 14.28 3.57 0.59
CA LEU A 9 13.50 2.37 0.89
C LEU A 9 14.38 1.29 1.54
N PRO A 10 13.80 0.33 2.29
CA PRO A 10 14.56 -0.80 2.79
C PRO A 10 15.00 -1.75 1.67
N SER A 11 14.08 -2.08 0.76
CA SER A 11 14.22 -3.06 -0.33
C SER A 11 13.08 -2.89 -1.35
N PHE A 12 13.09 -3.64 -2.44
CA PHE A 12 12.00 -3.73 -3.44
C PHE A 12 11.12 -4.98 -3.25
N ASN A 13 10.97 -5.42 -1.99
CA ASN A 13 10.04 -6.48 -1.63
C ASN A 13 8.58 -6.03 -1.81
N ILE A 14 7.63 -6.97 -1.69
CA ILE A 14 6.22 -6.71 -1.96
C ILE A 14 5.63 -5.74 -0.93
N GLY A 15 5.20 -4.56 -1.41
CA GLY A 15 4.45 -3.59 -0.64
C GLY A 15 3.85 -2.48 -1.50
N GLY A 16 2.85 -1.79 -0.95
CA GLY A 16 2.15 -0.70 -1.65
C GLY A 16 3.01 0.55 -1.77
N VAL A 17 3.80 0.87 -0.75
CA VAL A 17 4.71 2.03 -0.71
C VAL A 17 5.75 1.93 -1.83
N GLU A 18 6.38 0.76 -1.95
CA GLU A 18 7.41 0.48 -2.94
C GLU A 18 6.86 0.68 -4.35
N ARG A 19 5.67 0.15 -4.65
CA ARG A 19 5.01 0.34 -5.97
C ARG A 19 4.70 1.81 -6.26
N VAL A 20 4.20 2.54 -5.27
CA VAL A 20 3.89 3.98 -5.40
C VAL A 20 5.17 4.77 -5.69
N PHE A 21 6.25 4.50 -4.96
CA PHE A 21 7.52 5.20 -5.17
C PHE A 21 8.16 4.84 -6.50
N ILE A 22 8.05 3.59 -6.96
CA ILE A 22 8.50 3.19 -8.31
C ILE A 22 7.72 3.98 -9.38
N ASN A 23 6.40 4.08 -9.25
CA ASN A 23 5.58 4.86 -10.18
C ASN A 23 5.99 6.34 -10.21
N TYR A 24 6.21 6.96 -9.03
CA TYR A 24 6.72 8.32 -8.96
C TYR A 24 8.12 8.47 -9.56
N ALA A 25 9.05 7.59 -9.21
CA ALA A 25 10.43 7.64 -9.67
C ALA A 25 10.52 7.52 -11.20
N ASN A 26 9.81 6.55 -11.78
CA ASN A 26 9.75 6.36 -13.23
C ASN A 26 9.14 7.59 -13.91
N ALA A 27 7.98 8.07 -13.45
CA ALA A 27 7.33 9.23 -14.07
C ALA A 27 8.13 10.54 -13.95
N LEU A 28 8.83 10.75 -12.83
CA LEU A 28 9.76 11.88 -12.67
C LEU A 28 10.98 11.72 -13.59
N SER A 29 11.51 10.51 -13.73
CA SER A 29 12.62 10.22 -14.64
C SER A 29 12.25 10.46 -16.10
N ASP A 30 11.05 10.06 -16.54
CA ASP A 30 10.53 10.32 -17.89
C ASP A 30 10.38 11.82 -18.17
N LYS A 31 10.08 12.61 -17.13
CA LYS A 31 10.10 14.08 -17.19
C LYS A 31 11.51 14.68 -17.15
N GLY A 32 12.56 13.90 -17.07
CA GLY A 32 13.96 14.36 -17.07
C GLY A 32 14.52 14.78 -15.71
N TYR A 33 13.87 14.42 -14.60
CA TYR A 33 14.49 14.55 -13.27
C TYR A 33 15.61 13.53 -13.10
N ASN A 34 16.60 13.87 -12.29
CA ASN A 34 17.69 12.95 -11.96
C ASN A 34 17.32 12.16 -10.71
N VAL A 35 16.81 10.93 -10.90
CA VAL A 35 16.18 10.14 -9.84
C VAL A 35 17.04 8.94 -9.43
N ASP A 36 17.25 8.81 -8.12
CA ASP A 36 17.91 7.66 -7.52
C ASP A 36 16.96 6.95 -6.53
N PHE A 37 16.96 5.63 -6.52
CA PHE A 37 16.57 4.83 -5.36
C PHE A 37 17.79 4.56 -4.49
N VAL A 38 17.66 4.82 -3.19
CA VAL A 38 18.67 4.50 -2.18
C VAL A 38 18.08 3.42 -1.29
N VAL A 39 18.64 2.23 -1.38
CA VAL A 39 18.08 1.05 -0.72
C VAL A 39 19.04 0.41 0.26
N CYS A 40 18.53 -0.10 1.37
CA CYS A 40 19.35 -0.89 2.29
C CYS A 40 19.82 -2.19 1.63
N LYS A 41 18.93 -2.81 0.85
CA LYS A 41 19.16 -3.99 0.03
C LYS A 41 18.58 -3.81 -1.37
N ALA A 42 19.38 -4.07 -2.41
CA ALA A 42 18.93 -4.01 -3.79
C ALA A 42 18.38 -5.37 -4.23
N GLU A 43 17.30 -5.80 -3.56
CA GLU A 43 16.63 -7.08 -3.79
C GLU A 43 15.10 -6.90 -3.76
N GLY A 44 14.38 -7.89 -4.31
CA GLY A 44 12.93 -7.99 -4.22
C GLY A 44 12.24 -7.99 -5.59
N VAL A 45 11.03 -8.56 -5.63
CA VAL A 45 10.28 -8.82 -6.87
C VAL A 45 9.83 -7.57 -7.63
N LEU A 46 9.87 -6.40 -6.99
CA LEU A 46 9.49 -5.13 -7.63
C LEU A 46 10.67 -4.41 -8.27
N LEU A 47 11.90 -4.91 -8.10
CA LEU A 47 13.10 -4.29 -8.67
C LEU A 47 13.01 -4.18 -10.20
N ASP A 48 12.44 -5.20 -10.85
CA ASP A 48 12.25 -5.25 -12.31
C ASP A 48 11.27 -4.20 -12.83
N LEU A 49 10.50 -3.54 -11.95
CA LEU A 49 9.59 -2.46 -12.32
C LEU A 49 10.28 -1.08 -12.33
N VAL A 50 11.51 -0.98 -11.83
CA VAL A 50 12.29 0.26 -11.83
C VAL A 50 12.80 0.52 -13.25
N SER A 51 12.50 1.71 -13.80
CA SER A 51 12.99 2.10 -15.13
C SER A 51 14.53 2.08 -15.17
N SER A 52 15.11 1.69 -16.31
CA SER A 52 16.57 1.72 -16.53
C SER A 52 17.17 3.13 -16.43
N SER A 53 16.34 4.17 -16.55
CA SER A 53 16.75 5.57 -16.37
C SER A 53 16.84 6.00 -14.90
N VAL A 54 16.29 5.21 -13.97
CA VAL A 54 16.35 5.45 -12.52
C VAL A 54 17.52 4.68 -11.94
N LYS A 55 18.38 5.38 -11.20
CA LYS A 55 19.57 4.74 -10.61
C LYS A 55 19.24 4.03 -9.30
N VAL A 56 19.59 2.75 -9.17
CA VAL A 56 19.48 2.03 -7.89
C VAL A 56 20.82 2.02 -7.16
N VAL A 57 20.85 2.51 -5.93
CA VAL A 57 22.04 2.62 -5.08
C VAL A 57 21.85 1.80 -3.80
N SER A 58 22.62 0.71 -3.66
CA SER A 58 22.62 -0.10 -2.44
C SER A 58 23.51 0.52 -1.35
N LEU A 59 23.03 0.54 -0.11
CA LEU A 59 23.79 0.93 1.09
C LEU A 59 24.70 -0.19 1.63
N GLY A 60 24.80 -1.30 0.90
CA GLY A 60 25.72 -2.41 1.20
C GLY A 60 25.04 -3.64 1.80
N ASN A 61 23.81 -3.93 1.40
CA ASN A 61 23.02 -5.08 1.86
C ASN A 61 22.90 -5.16 3.39
N ILE A 62 22.47 -4.06 3.99
CA ILE A 62 22.37 -3.90 5.44
C ILE A 62 20.93 -3.97 5.92
N GLN A 63 20.73 -4.26 7.21
CA GLN A 63 19.42 -4.09 7.85
C GLN A 63 19.14 -2.59 8.05
N LEU A 64 17.86 -2.20 7.95
CA LEU A 64 17.42 -0.81 8.01
C LEU A 64 17.92 -0.04 9.25
N ARG A 65 17.99 -0.70 10.41
CA ARG A 65 18.49 -0.09 11.66
C ARG A 65 19.96 0.34 11.62
N TYR A 66 20.74 -0.19 10.68
CA TYR A 66 22.16 0.17 10.49
C TYR A 66 22.35 1.17 9.34
N SER A 67 21.26 1.69 8.75
CA SER A 67 21.31 2.54 7.56
C SER A 67 21.80 3.96 7.82
N PHE A 68 21.72 4.46 9.06
CA PHE A 68 22.01 5.87 9.42
C PHE A 68 23.31 6.42 8.79
N PHE A 69 24.48 5.82 9.09
CA PHE A 69 25.76 6.34 8.62
C PHE A 69 25.94 6.21 7.11
N LYS A 70 25.43 5.13 6.52
CA LYS A 70 25.52 4.88 5.07
C LYS A 70 24.62 5.83 4.29
N LEU A 71 23.39 6.04 4.76
CA LEU A 71 22.46 7.01 4.22
C LEU A 71 23.00 8.44 4.34
N ARG A 72 23.51 8.83 5.52
CA ARG A 72 24.15 10.13 5.72
C ARG A 72 25.37 10.34 4.80
N LYS A 73 26.21 9.31 4.62
CA LYS A 73 27.35 9.34 3.68
C LYS A 73 26.87 9.50 2.23
N TYR A 74 25.81 8.79 1.84
CA TYR A 74 25.20 8.94 0.53
C TYR A 74 24.70 10.37 0.31
N ILE A 75 23.91 10.94 1.23
CA ILE A 75 23.34 12.29 1.10
C ILE A 75 24.47 13.33 0.95
N LYS A 76 25.51 13.25 1.79
CA LYS A 76 26.68 14.16 1.70
C LYS A 76 27.41 14.09 0.36
N LYS A 77 27.56 12.89 -0.21
CA LYS A 77 28.26 12.67 -1.48
C LYS A 77 27.39 13.06 -2.69
N ARG A 78 26.13 12.64 -2.68
CA ARG A 78 25.21 12.79 -3.82
C ARG A 78 24.62 14.19 -3.91
N GLN A 79 24.41 14.85 -2.76
CA GLN A 79 23.74 16.14 -2.62
C GLN A 79 22.43 16.18 -3.43
N PRO A 80 21.46 15.30 -3.11
CA PRO A 80 20.12 15.41 -3.68
C PRO A 80 19.47 16.72 -3.24
N ASP A 81 18.57 17.25 -4.05
CA ASP A 81 17.77 18.43 -3.70
C ASP A 81 16.65 18.03 -2.73
N SER A 82 16.02 16.86 -2.96
CA SER A 82 15.01 16.29 -2.06
C SER A 82 15.23 14.80 -1.83
N VAL A 83 14.87 14.31 -0.65
CA VAL A 83 14.85 12.88 -0.31
C VAL A 83 13.48 12.51 0.26
N ILE A 84 12.89 11.45 -0.28
CA ILE A 84 11.54 10.98 0.04
C ILE A 84 11.60 9.59 0.70
N SER A 85 10.83 9.35 1.75
CA SER A 85 10.65 8.04 2.41
C SER A 85 9.18 7.78 2.75
N GLY A 86 8.75 6.51 2.87
CA GLY A 86 7.33 6.12 2.94
C GLY A 86 6.95 5.09 4.01
N GLY A 87 7.72 4.93 5.08
CA GLY A 87 7.37 4.01 6.17
C GLY A 87 7.88 4.50 7.52
N ASP A 88 7.25 4.11 8.62
CA ASP A 88 7.49 4.69 9.95
C ASP A 88 8.98 4.73 10.33
N PHE A 89 9.64 3.57 10.32
CA PHE A 89 11.06 3.48 10.67
C PHE A 89 11.99 4.04 9.57
N PRO A 90 11.76 3.79 8.26
CA PRO A 90 12.48 4.49 7.19
C PRO A 90 12.41 6.02 7.28
N ASN A 91 11.25 6.59 7.63
CA ASN A 91 11.03 8.03 7.78
C ASN A 91 11.90 8.59 8.91
N ILE A 92 11.89 7.93 10.07
CA ILE A 92 12.77 8.28 11.20
C ILE A 92 14.24 8.22 10.79
N MET A 93 14.67 7.14 10.13
CA MET A 93 16.07 6.99 9.68
C MET A 93 16.48 8.08 8.69
N LEU A 94 15.59 8.43 7.74
CA LEU A 94 15.84 9.51 6.78
C LEU A 94 16.00 10.84 7.49
N ILE A 95 15.05 11.22 8.35
CA ILE A 95 15.08 12.48 9.07
C ILE A 95 16.39 12.60 9.86
N LEU A 96 16.73 11.60 10.66
CA LEU A 96 17.95 11.62 11.47
C LEU A 96 19.22 11.69 10.60
N ALA A 97 19.28 10.93 9.50
CA ALA A 97 20.46 10.90 8.63
C ALA A 97 20.66 12.21 7.84
N ALA A 98 19.58 12.88 7.46
CA ALA A 98 19.60 14.11 6.65
C ALA A 98 19.69 15.40 7.50
N SER A 99 19.19 15.37 8.74
CA SER A 99 19.19 16.53 9.62
C SER A 99 20.60 17.05 9.96
N PHE A 100 20.68 18.36 10.17
CA PHE A 100 21.92 19.08 10.55
C PHE A 100 23.09 18.88 9.58
N LEU A 101 22.82 18.63 8.30
CA LEU A 101 23.82 18.69 7.23
C LEU A 101 23.96 20.13 6.73
N SER A 102 25.18 20.57 6.41
CA SER A 102 25.42 21.90 5.84
C SER A 102 24.73 22.11 4.49
N LYS A 103 24.63 21.05 3.69
CA LYS A 103 23.81 20.96 2.48
C LYS A 103 22.68 19.95 2.71
N ARG A 104 21.76 20.27 3.61
CA ARG A 104 20.60 19.42 3.93
C ARG A 104 19.64 19.42 2.73
N PRO A 105 19.22 18.24 2.22
CA PRO A 105 18.17 18.17 1.22
C PRO A 105 16.82 18.53 1.84
N GLN A 106 15.84 18.86 1.03
CA GLN A 106 14.45 18.84 1.45
C GLN A 106 14.07 17.42 1.89
N ILE A 107 13.58 17.27 3.12
CA ILE A 107 13.16 16.00 3.72
C ILE A 107 11.65 15.88 3.59
N ILE A 108 11.22 14.98 2.72
CA ILE A 108 9.81 14.65 2.53
C ILE A 108 9.58 13.25 3.08
N ILE A 109 8.62 13.11 3.99
CA ILE A 109 8.17 11.80 4.46
C ILE A 109 6.72 11.58 4.05
N SER A 110 6.35 10.33 3.79
CA SER A 110 4.97 9.94 3.52
C SER A 110 4.53 8.88 4.52
N GLN A 111 3.31 9.02 5.03
CA GLN A 111 2.73 8.13 6.03
C GLN A 111 1.69 7.23 5.38
N HIS A 112 1.96 5.93 5.36
CA HIS A 112 1.16 4.92 4.64
C HIS A 112 0.46 3.91 5.55
N ASN A 113 0.68 3.97 6.86
CA ASN A 113 0.07 3.04 7.83
C ASN A 113 -0.45 3.81 9.05
N TYR A 114 -1.45 3.23 9.71
CA TYR A 114 -1.86 3.67 11.05
C TYR A 114 -0.92 3.03 12.09
N TYR A 115 -0.16 3.85 12.82
CA TYR A 115 0.86 3.45 13.80
C TYR A 115 0.31 2.69 15.02
N ASN A 116 -1.02 2.59 15.19
CA ASN A 116 -1.64 1.95 16.35
C ASN A 116 -2.28 0.58 16.06
N ILE A 117 -2.53 0.20 14.80
CA ILE A 117 -3.43 -0.94 14.52
C ILE A 117 -2.66 -2.26 14.32
N GLU A 118 -1.47 -2.23 13.72
CA GLU A 118 -0.55 -3.38 13.78
C GLU A 118 0.04 -3.59 15.21
N VAL A 119 -0.08 -2.57 16.07
CA VAL A 119 0.72 -2.43 17.29
C VAL A 119 -0.09 -2.58 18.59
N LYS A 120 -1.42 -2.79 18.51
CA LYS A 120 -2.25 -3.14 19.68
C LYS A 120 -1.73 -4.40 20.40
N ASN A 121 -1.02 -5.28 19.70
CA ASN A 121 -0.38 -6.49 20.27
C ASN A 121 1.08 -6.31 20.69
N LEU A 122 1.67 -5.11 20.58
CA LEU A 122 3.12 -4.88 20.77
C LEU A 122 3.45 -4.01 22.01
N GLY A 123 2.44 -3.62 22.80
CA GLY A 123 2.63 -3.00 24.12
C GLY A 123 3.48 -1.73 24.10
N LEU A 124 4.60 -1.73 24.84
CA LEU A 124 5.51 -0.58 25.00
C LEU A 124 6.06 -0.06 23.66
N TRP A 125 6.25 -0.92 22.66
CA TRP A 125 6.79 -0.54 21.35
C TRP A 125 5.87 0.43 20.59
N ALA A 126 4.53 0.30 20.70
CA ALA A 126 3.57 1.26 20.12
C ALA A 126 3.74 2.67 20.68
N ARG A 127 3.98 2.74 21.99
CA ARG A 127 4.13 4.00 22.70
C ARG A 127 5.45 4.64 22.33
N CYS A 128 6.51 3.85 22.20
CA CYS A 128 7.81 4.31 21.72
C CYS A 128 7.75 4.85 20.29
N THR A 129 7.11 4.15 19.34
CA THR A 129 7.03 4.62 17.94
C THR A 129 6.24 5.92 17.83
N THR A 130 5.07 6.01 18.46
CA THR A 130 4.28 7.26 18.49
C THR A 130 5.05 8.41 19.12
N PHE A 131 5.78 8.15 20.21
CA PHE A 131 6.62 9.16 20.84
C PHE A 131 7.75 9.61 19.92
N LEU A 132 8.47 8.69 19.28
CA LEU A 132 9.53 9.00 18.32
C LEU A 132 8.99 9.83 17.16
N MET A 133 7.83 9.47 16.61
CA MET A 133 7.18 10.26 15.54
C MET A 133 6.91 11.69 16.00
N LYS A 134 6.34 11.89 17.19
CA LYS A 134 6.09 13.23 17.76
C LYS A 134 7.34 14.09 17.89
N GLN A 135 8.48 13.48 18.23
CA GLN A 135 9.73 14.21 18.41
C GLN A 135 10.47 14.44 17.09
N ILE A 136 10.41 13.47 16.18
CA ILE A 136 11.29 13.42 15.00
C ILE A 136 10.60 13.95 13.74
N TYR A 137 9.31 13.63 13.50
CA TYR A 137 8.60 14.08 12.30
C TYR A 137 8.59 15.61 12.13
N PRO A 138 8.52 16.44 13.20
CA PRO A 138 8.64 17.90 13.06
C PRO A 138 9.96 18.40 12.44
N TRP A 139 10.98 17.55 12.28
CA TRP A 139 12.25 17.91 11.64
C TRP A 139 12.25 17.66 10.12
N SER A 140 11.19 17.06 9.57
CA SER A 140 10.96 17.02 8.11
C SER A 140 10.41 18.36 7.61
N ASP A 141 10.63 18.66 6.33
CA ASP A 141 10.05 19.86 5.71
C ASP A 141 8.59 19.61 5.32
N VAL A 142 8.30 18.39 4.85
CA VAL A 142 6.96 17.98 4.41
C VAL A 142 6.62 16.57 4.90
N VAL A 143 5.40 16.42 5.40
CA VAL A 143 4.75 15.17 5.73
C VAL A 143 3.53 14.98 4.83
N ILE A 144 3.59 13.96 3.99
CA ILE A 144 2.51 13.55 3.10
C ILE A 144 1.61 12.55 3.83
N ALA A 145 0.33 12.88 3.93
CA ALA A 145 -0.74 11.97 4.32
C ALA A 145 -1.39 11.38 3.06
N VAL A 146 -1.38 10.05 2.94
CA VAL A 146 -1.97 9.38 1.76
C VAL A 146 -3.48 9.22 1.82
N SER A 147 -4.09 9.49 2.98
CA SER A 147 -5.54 9.45 3.17
C SER A 147 -5.97 10.55 4.13
N LYS A 148 -7.25 10.94 4.08
CA LYS A 148 -7.83 11.89 5.03
C LYS A 148 -7.76 11.34 6.44
N GLY A 149 -7.96 10.03 6.62
CA GLY A 149 -7.81 9.39 7.92
C GLY A 149 -6.39 9.52 8.49
N ILE A 150 -5.35 9.34 7.66
CA ILE A 150 -3.96 9.59 8.07
C ILE A 150 -3.71 11.07 8.36
N MET A 151 -4.29 11.96 7.57
CA MET A 151 -4.22 13.42 7.78
C MET A 151 -4.71 13.81 9.17
N THR A 152 -5.90 13.32 9.53
CA THR A 152 -6.51 13.54 10.85
C THR A 152 -5.63 12.97 11.97
N ASP A 153 -5.06 11.78 11.77
CA ASP A 153 -4.20 11.13 12.76
C ASP A 153 -2.90 11.89 12.99
N LEU A 154 -2.22 12.32 11.92
CA LEU A 154 -1.01 13.12 12.00
C LEU A 154 -1.26 14.49 12.65
N SER A 155 -2.39 15.13 12.35
CA SER A 155 -2.79 16.40 12.96
C SER A 155 -3.13 16.24 14.45
N ASN A 156 -3.98 15.28 14.81
CA ASN A 156 -4.56 15.21 16.15
C ASN A 156 -3.66 14.46 17.14
N LYS A 157 -3.05 13.35 16.72
CA LYS A 157 -2.27 12.49 17.60
C LYS A 157 -0.80 12.87 17.59
N ILE A 158 -0.20 13.11 16.41
CA ILE A 158 1.23 13.51 16.29
C ILE A 158 1.41 15.03 16.49
N LYS A 159 0.37 15.84 16.24
CA LYS A 159 0.37 17.30 16.42
C LYS A 159 1.39 18.00 15.53
N LEU A 160 1.49 17.56 14.28
CA LEU A 160 2.33 18.22 13.29
C LEU A 160 1.80 19.61 12.94
N ASN A 161 2.72 20.50 12.56
CA ASN A 161 2.34 21.84 12.09
C ASN A 161 1.52 21.70 10.79
N PRO A 162 0.34 22.34 10.67
CA PRO A 162 -0.45 22.28 9.44
C PRO A 162 0.32 22.71 8.18
N LYS A 163 1.34 23.58 8.31
CA LYS A 163 2.16 24.05 7.18
C LYS A 163 3.06 22.97 6.58
N GLN A 164 3.44 21.95 7.34
CA GLN A 164 4.25 20.83 6.84
C GLN A 164 3.38 19.64 6.39
N LEU A 165 2.08 19.64 6.68
CA LEU A 165 1.21 18.49 6.50
C LEU A 165 0.38 18.64 5.20
N LEU A 166 0.60 17.74 4.24
CA LEU A 166 -0.07 17.77 2.93
C LEU A 166 -0.80 16.46 2.64
N TYR A 167 -2.01 16.56 2.06
CA TYR A 167 -2.74 15.40 1.57
C TYR A 167 -2.31 15.11 0.13
N LEU A 168 -1.78 13.92 -0.12
CA LEU A 168 -1.47 13.44 -1.47
C LEU A 168 -1.71 11.93 -1.51
N PRO A 169 -2.84 11.48 -2.08
CA PRO A 169 -3.15 10.06 -2.12
C PRO A 169 -2.26 9.31 -3.10
N ASN A 170 -2.18 7.99 -2.94
CA ASN A 170 -1.44 7.13 -3.86
C ASN A 170 -2.05 7.21 -5.27
N PRO A 171 -1.22 7.32 -6.33
CA PRO A 171 -1.72 7.42 -7.68
C PRO A 171 -2.14 6.05 -8.20
N ILE A 172 -3.11 6.06 -9.13
CA ILE A 172 -3.45 4.95 -9.99
C ILE A 172 -3.25 5.33 -11.46
N ASP A 173 -2.65 4.42 -12.22
CA ASP A 173 -2.56 4.48 -13.67
C ASP A 173 -3.55 3.47 -14.24
N ILE A 174 -4.72 3.95 -14.71
CA ILE A 174 -5.78 3.07 -15.22
C ILE A 174 -5.31 2.33 -16.46
N ASP A 175 -4.66 3.00 -17.41
CA ASP A 175 -4.28 2.37 -18.68
C ASP A 175 -3.28 1.23 -18.43
N LYS A 176 -2.28 1.49 -17.59
CA LYS A 176 -1.34 0.45 -17.15
C LYS A 176 -2.04 -0.66 -16.37
N THR A 177 -2.99 -0.33 -15.50
CA THR A 177 -3.78 -1.33 -14.75
C THR A 177 -4.57 -2.23 -15.71
N MET A 178 -5.23 -1.63 -16.71
CA MET A 178 -5.99 -2.33 -17.74
C MET A 178 -5.10 -3.25 -18.57
N GLN A 179 -3.92 -2.77 -18.97
CA GLN A 179 -2.93 -3.55 -19.70
C GLN A 179 -2.44 -4.74 -18.86
N LEU A 180 -2.05 -4.51 -17.61
CA LEU A 180 -1.57 -5.54 -16.70
C LEU A 180 -2.64 -6.59 -16.39
N GLY A 181 -3.92 -6.20 -16.34
CA GLY A 181 -5.04 -7.11 -16.16
C GLY A 181 -5.30 -8.04 -17.36
N ASN A 182 -4.88 -7.66 -18.57
CA ASN A 182 -5.00 -8.48 -19.78
C ASN A 182 -3.90 -9.54 -19.92
N LEU A 183 -2.88 -9.52 -19.07
CA LEU A 183 -1.80 -10.50 -19.13
C LEU A 183 -2.31 -11.91 -18.82
N PRO A 184 -1.65 -12.95 -19.35
CA PRO A 184 -2.03 -14.34 -19.10
C PRO A 184 -1.75 -14.72 -17.64
N VAL A 185 -2.53 -15.66 -17.14
CA VAL A 185 -2.39 -16.31 -15.83
C VAL A 185 -2.57 -17.81 -16.00
N PRO A 186 -2.13 -18.64 -15.03
CA PRO A 186 -2.50 -20.04 -14.97
C PRO A 186 -4.01 -20.23 -15.05
N SER A 187 -4.46 -21.46 -15.34
CA SER A 187 -5.88 -21.79 -15.34
C SER A 187 -6.51 -21.39 -14.00
N LEU A 188 -7.52 -20.52 -14.06
CA LEU A 188 -8.27 -20.06 -12.89
C LEU A 188 -9.64 -20.75 -12.85
N PRO A 189 -10.26 -20.86 -11.66
CA PRO A 189 -11.67 -21.20 -11.54
C PRO A 189 -12.56 -20.27 -12.36
N ASN A 190 -13.71 -20.77 -12.81
CA ASN A 190 -14.68 -19.95 -13.54
C ASN A 190 -15.32 -18.87 -12.66
N ASN A 191 -15.59 -19.20 -11.40
CA ASN A 191 -16.25 -18.32 -10.43
C ASN A 191 -15.43 -18.30 -9.14
N PHE A 192 -14.81 -17.16 -8.85
CA PHE A 192 -14.03 -17.03 -7.62
C PHE A 192 -14.12 -15.64 -7.00
N ILE A 193 -14.02 -15.63 -5.67
CA ILE A 193 -13.71 -14.46 -4.85
C ILE A 193 -12.20 -14.39 -4.75
N VAL A 194 -11.63 -13.19 -4.79
CA VAL A 194 -10.18 -13.00 -4.63
C VAL A 194 -9.88 -12.13 -3.42
N PHE A 195 -8.84 -12.48 -2.68
CA PHE A 195 -8.13 -11.60 -1.76
C PHE A 195 -6.74 -11.33 -2.34
N ILE A 196 -6.28 -10.07 -2.28
CA ILE A 196 -4.93 -9.69 -2.72
C ILE A 196 -4.26 -8.85 -1.63
N GLY A 197 -3.16 -9.34 -1.06
CA GLY A 197 -2.41 -8.61 -0.06
C GLY A 197 -1.47 -9.46 0.79
N ARG A 198 -0.74 -8.80 1.70
CA ARG A 198 0.18 -9.46 2.62
C ARG A 198 -0.56 -10.30 3.66
N LEU A 199 -0.21 -11.57 3.84
CA LEU A 199 -0.83 -12.45 4.84
C LEU A 199 -0.35 -12.08 6.24
N SER A 200 -1.13 -11.26 6.93
CA SER A 200 -0.77 -10.65 8.22
C SER A 200 -2.01 -10.31 9.03
N LYS A 201 -1.85 -10.16 10.35
CA LYS A 201 -2.96 -9.99 11.30
C LYS A 201 -3.90 -8.86 10.91
N VAL A 202 -3.33 -7.74 10.44
CA VAL A 202 -4.09 -6.56 10.03
C VAL A 202 -5.04 -6.84 8.85
N LYS A 203 -4.75 -7.83 8.01
CA LYS A 203 -5.60 -8.22 6.89
C LYS A 203 -6.76 -9.12 7.26
N ASN A 204 -6.78 -9.66 8.49
CA ASN A 204 -7.93 -10.38 9.06
C ASN A 204 -8.50 -11.49 8.16
N LEU A 205 -7.64 -12.29 7.52
CA LEU A 205 -8.11 -13.35 6.61
C LEU A 205 -8.91 -14.43 7.35
N LYS A 206 -8.78 -14.55 8.67
CA LYS A 206 -9.61 -15.46 9.48
C LYS A 206 -11.10 -15.13 9.34
N LEU A 207 -11.48 -13.85 9.28
CA LEU A 207 -12.88 -13.47 9.01
C LEU A 207 -13.33 -13.99 7.64
N LEU A 208 -12.55 -13.74 6.60
CA LEU A 208 -12.89 -14.16 5.23
C LEU A 208 -12.96 -15.68 5.07
N LEU A 209 -11.99 -16.41 5.65
CA LEU A 209 -11.96 -17.87 5.60
C LEU A 209 -13.22 -18.47 6.25
N ASN A 210 -13.58 -17.99 7.45
CA ASN A 210 -14.80 -18.44 8.12
C ASN A 210 -16.04 -18.03 7.31
N ALA A 211 -16.17 -16.76 6.91
CA ALA A 211 -17.33 -16.27 6.16
C ALA A 211 -17.55 -17.04 4.84
N PHE A 212 -16.46 -17.43 4.17
CA PHE A 212 -16.53 -18.24 2.95
C PHE A 212 -17.18 -19.62 3.17
N GLN A 213 -17.16 -20.19 4.38
CA GLN A 213 -17.89 -21.42 4.67
C GLN A 213 -19.42 -21.22 4.63
N HIS A 214 -19.89 -20.01 4.91
CA HIS A 214 -21.30 -19.69 5.09
C HIS A 214 -21.97 -19.14 3.82
N ILE A 215 -21.21 -18.82 2.76
CA ILE A 215 -21.81 -18.28 1.52
C ILE A 215 -22.74 -19.30 0.87
N LYS A 216 -23.89 -18.88 0.35
CA LYS A 216 -24.87 -19.76 -0.30
C LYS A 216 -24.38 -20.28 -1.66
N HIS A 217 -23.51 -19.53 -2.34
CA HIS A 217 -23.00 -19.88 -3.67
C HIS A 217 -21.91 -20.97 -3.63
N GLN A 218 -22.33 -22.23 -3.51
CA GLN A 218 -21.42 -23.38 -3.41
C GLN A 218 -20.46 -23.56 -4.61
N GLY A 219 -20.79 -23.04 -5.79
CA GLY A 219 -19.95 -23.16 -6.99
C GLY A 219 -18.75 -22.21 -7.03
N TYR A 220 -18.56 -21.37 -6.02
CA TYR A 220 -17.48 -20.39 -5.96
C TYR A 220 -16.26 -20.94 -5.23
N GLU A 221 -15.09 -20.49 -5.67
CA GLU A 221 -13.80 -20.76 -5.06
C GLU A 221 -13.22 -19.47 -4.45
N LEU A 222 -12.26 -19.60 -3.53
CA LEU A 222 -11.58 -18.49 -2.88
C LEU A 222 -10.09 -18.52 -3.24
N LEU A 223 -9.62 -17.46 -3.91
CA LEU A 223 -8.21 -17.29 -4.25
C LEU A 223 -7.55 -16.29 -3.31
N ILE A 224 -6.48 -16.71 -2.65
CA ILE A 224 -5.67 -15.89 -1.76
C ILE A 224 -4.33 -15.62 -2.47
N VAL A 225 -4.18 -14.39 -2.97
CA VAL A 225 -2.99 -13.94 -3.71
C VAL A 225 -2.12 -13.07 -2.80
N GLY A 226 -0.92 -13.56 -2.49
CA GLY A 226 0.02 -12.89 -1.61
C GLY A 226 0.70 -13.86 -0.66
N ASP A 227 1.56 -13.31 0.20
CA ASP A 227 2.34 -14.08 1.17
C ASP A 227 2.55 -13.24 2.44
N GLY A 228 3.00 -13.87 3.51
CA GLY A 228 3.31 -13.18 4.76
C GLY A 228 3.40 -14.11 5.96
N GLN A 229 3.67 -13.51 7.12
CA GLN A 229 3.95 -14.23 8.37
C GLN A 229 2.82 -15.16 8.81
N GLU A 230 1.57 -14.85 8.48
CA GLU A 230 0.42 -15.69 8.87
C GLU A 230 0.10 -16.81 7.88
N ARG A 231 0.89 -17.00 6.81
CA ARG A 231 0.56 -17.99 5.77
C ARG A 231 0.30 -19.38 6.34
N SER A 232 1.23 -19.93 7.12
CA SER A 232 1.10 -21.28 7.68
C SER A 232 -0.14 -21.41 8.55
N GLU A 233 -0.38 -20.45 9.45
CA GLU A 233 -1.57 -20.46 10.33
C GLU A 233 -2.88 -20.38 9.53
N LEU A 234 -2.90 -19.64 8.42
CA LEU A 234 -4.07 -19.49 7.56
C LEU A 234 -4.32 -20.73 6.71
N GLU A 235 -3.28 -21.37 6.20
CA GLU A 235 -3.38 -22.65 5.50
C GLU A 235 -3.91 -23.75 6.44
N ASP A 236 -3.38 -23.83 7.67
CA ASP A 236 -3.88 -24.76 8.69
C ASP A 236 -5.35 -24.47 9.04
N CYS A 237 -5.71 -23.19 9.19
CA CYS A 237 -7.10 -22.80 9.41
C CYS A 237 -7.99 -23.25 8.26
N ALA A 238 -7.60 -22.99 7.00
CA ALA A 238 -8.35 -23.33 5.81
C ALA A 238 -8.51 -24.85 5.63
N ASN A 239 -7.48 -25.64 5.94
CA ASN A 239 -7.52 -27.10 5.85
C ASN A 239 -8.54 -27.75 6.80
N ASN A 240 -8.84 -27.08 7.92
CA ASN A 240 -9.84 -27.53 8.89
C ASN A 240 -11.29 -27.13 8.51
N LEU A 241 -11.48 -26.39 7.41
CA LEU A 241 -12.80 -25.96 6.95
C LEU A 241 -13.42 -26.99 6.02
N GLU A 242 -14.74 -27.13 6.08
CA GLU A 242 -15.52 -28.00 5.18
C GLU A 242 -15.29 -27.69 3.68
N ARG A 243 -14.94 -26.44 3.35
CA ARG A 243 -14.67 -25.98 1.98
C ARG A 243 -13.18 -25.90 1.62
N SER A 244 -12.31 -26.57 2.37
CA SER A 244 -10.86 -26.54 2.17
C SER A 244 -10.43 -26.74 0.71
N SER A 245 -11.06 -27.69 0.00
CA SER A 245 -10.79 -27.98 -1.42
C SER A 245 -11.07 -26.83 -2.40
N LYS A 246 -11.76 -25.77 -1.96
CA LYS A 246 -12.12 -24.58 -2.76
C LYS A 246 -11.32 -23.35 -2.38
N ILE A 247 -10.34 -23.47 -1.48
CA ILE A 247 -9.51 -22.37 -1.00
C ILE A 247 -8.10 -22.55 -1.53
N HIS A 248 -7.62 -21.57 -2.29
CA HIS A 248 -6.35 -21.65 -3.03
C HIS A 248 -5.39 -20.56 -2.59
N PHE A 249 -4.27 -20.96 -1.99
CA PHE A 249 -3.17 -20.06 -1.64
C PHE A 249 -2.17 -19.95 -2.80
N ILE A 250 -2.39 -18.97 -3.67
CA ILE A 250 -1.59 -18.73 -4.88
C ILE A 250 -0.15 -18.31 -4.55
N GLY A 251 0.04 -17.67 -3.40
CA GLY A 251 1.32 -17.07 -3.02
C GLY A 251 1.56 -15.70 -3.65
N ALA A 252 2.74 -15.16 -3.39
CA ALA A 252 3.19 -13.89 -3.93
C ALA A 252 3.41 -13.97 -5.45
N VAL A 253 2.76 -13.09 -6.20
CA VAL A 253 2.93 -12.95 -7.66
C VAL A 253 3.47 -11.57 -8.03
N PRO A 254 4.28 -11.43 -9.09
CA PRO A 254 4.76 -10.13 -9.56
C PRO A 254 3.61 -9.19 -9.99
N ASN A 255 2.58 -9.77 -10.63
CA ASN A 255 1.41 -9.06 -11.13
C ASN A 255 0.11 -9.77 -10.71
N SER A 256 -0.65 -9.13 -9.81
CA SER A 256 -1.95 -9.63 -9.32
C SER A 256 -3.14 -9.15 -10.16
N MET A 257 -2.95 -8.20 -11.07
CA MET A 257 -4.05 -7.59 -11.85
C MET A 257 -4.86 -8.59 -12.68
N PRO A 258 -4.27 -9.62 -13.32
CA PRO A 258 -5.07 -10.54 -14.09
C PRO A 258 -5.89 -11.50 -13.23
N TYR A 259 -5.53 -11.70 -11.95
CA TYR A 259 -6.38 -12.40 -10.98
C TYR A 259 -7.55 -11.51 -10.56
N LEU A 260 -7.27 -10.24 -10.26
CA LEU A 260 -8.29 -9.27 -9.88
C LEU A 260 -9.33 -9.06 -10.97
N LYS A 261 -8.89 -8.82 -12.21
CA LYS A 261 -9.77 -8.54 -13.36
C LYS A 261 -10.73 -9.70 -13.68
N ARG A 262 -10.32 -10.94 -13.40
CA ARG A 262 -11.12 -12.15 -13.67
C ARG A 262 -11.99 -12.57 -12.47
N ALA A 263 -11.74 -11.99 -11.29
CA ALA A 263 -12.52 -12.29 -10.10
C ALA A 263 -13.97 -11.83 -10.26
N LYS A 264 -14.86 -12.45 -9.50
CA LYS A 264 -16.26 -11.99 -9.38
C LYS A 264 -16.43 -10.99 -8.26
N VAL A 265 -15.61 -11.09 -7.21
CA VAL A 265 -15.62 -10.22 -6.04
C VAL A 265 -14.20 -10.08 -5.52
N LEU A 266 -13.80 -8.87 -5.14
CA LEU A 266 -12.65 -8.62 -4.28
C LEU A 266 -13.10 -8.60 -2.82
N ALA A 267 -12.50 -9.42 -1.97
CA ALA A 267 -12.72 -9.37 -0.52
C ALA A 267 -11.50 -8.77 0.19
N LEU A 268 -11.71 -7.73 1.01
CA LEU A 268 -10.67 -7.05 1.77
C LEU A 268 -11.11 -6.84 3.24
N PRO A 269 -11.06 -7.87 4.11
CA PRO A 269 -11.62 -7.83 5.46
C PRO A 269 -10.74 -7.10 6.49
N SER A 270 -9.86 -6.20 6.07
CA SER A 270 -8.73 -5.71 6.87
C SER A 270 -9.16 -4.87 8.08
N PHE A 271 -8.50 -5.03 9.24
CA PHE A 271 -8.73 -4.18 10.40
C PHE A 271 -8.32 -2.72 10.16
N SER A 272 -7.36 -2.48 9.26
CA SER A 272 -6.81 -1.15 9.02
C SER A 272 -6.08 -1.05 7.69
N GLU A 273 -6.48 -0.07 6.88
CA GLU A 273 -5.77 0.36 5.66
C GLU A 273 -5.74 1.88 5.59
N ALA A 274 -4.58 2.47 5.27
CA ALA A 274 -4.50 3.91 5.03
C ALA A 274 -5.17 4.29 3.71
N LEU A 275 -4.70 3.69 2.61
CA LEU A 275 -5.26 3.86 1.27
C LEU A 275 -4.94 2.60 0.44
N PRO A 276 -5.78 1.55 0.51
CA PRO A 276 -5.52 0.27 -0.14
C PRO A 276 -5.64 0.40 -1.66
N THR A 277 -4.51 0.37 -2.37
CA THR A 277 -4.49 0.54 -3.84
C THR A 277 -5.27 -0.54 -4.59
N VAL A 278 -5.39 -1.74 -4.01
CA VAL A 278 -6.20 -2.83 -4.57
C VAL A 278 -7.68 -2.47 -4.73
N LEU A 279 -8.21 -1.58 -3.87
CA LEU A 279 -9.58 -1.08 -4.03
C LEU A 279 -9.69 -0.16 -5.26
N LEU A 280 -8.69 0.70 -5.48
CA LEU A 280 -8.62 1.55 -6.67
C LEU A 280 -8.51 0.69 -7.94
N GLU A 281 -7.69 -0.37 -7.89
CA GLU A 281 -7.52 -1.32 -8.99
C GLU A 281 -8.83 -2.09 -9.28
N ALA A 282 -9.58 -2.47 -8.25
CA ALA A 282 -10.88 -3.15 -8.40
C ALA A 282 -11.94 -2.22 -9.02
N LEU A 283 -12.00 -0.96 -8.59
CA LEU A 283 -12.85 0.05 -9.21
C LEU A 283 -12.47 0.28 -10.69
N ALA A 284 -11.18 0.22 -11.04
CA ALA A 284 -10.74 0.36 -12.43
C ALA A 284 -11.25 -0.78 -13.33
N PHE A 285 -11.47 -1.96 -12.75
CA PHE A 285 -12.04 -3.12 -13.43
C PHE A 285 -13.56 -3.29 -13.24
N SER A 286 -14.22 -2.37 -12.52
CA SER A 286 -15.63 -2.50 -12.14
C SER A 286 -15.93 -3.82 -11.42
N ILE A 287 -15.04 -4.25 -10.53
CA ILE A 287 -15.24 -5.49 -9.75
C ILE A 287 -15.99 -5.15 -8.46
N PRO A 288 -17.05 -5.91 -8.09
CA PRO A 288 -17.68 -5.83 -6.77
C PRO A 288 -16.68 -6.02 -5.63
N ILE A 289 -16.81 -5.21 -4.58
CA ILE A 289 -15.87 -5.17 -3.45
C ILE A 289 -16.64 -5.43 -2.16
N VAL A 290 -16.20 -6.41 -1.39
CA VAL A 290 -16.63 -6.63 -0.01
C VAL A 290 -15.49 -6.28 0.94
N THR A 291 -15.73 -5.40 1.90
CA THR A 291 -14.69 -4.92 2.82
C THR A 291 -15.25 -4.74 4.22
N THR A 292 -14.36 -4.66 5.21
CA THR A 292 -14.65 -4.15 6.56
C THR A 292 -14.65 -2.61 6.59
N PRO A 293 -15.19 -1.97 7.64
CA PRO A 293 -15.35 -0.51 7.72
C PRO A 293 -14.07 0.20 8.15
N ASN A 294 -12.93 -0.15 7.54
CA ASN A 294 -11.68 0.55 7.79
C ASN A 294 -11.66 1.93 7.09
N ALA A 295 -10.99 2.91 7.68
CA ALA A 295 -11.06 4.31 7.24
C ALA A 295 -10.62 4.53 5.78
N GLY A 296 -9.56 3.85 5.33
CA GLY A 296 -9.10 3.95 3.95
C GLY A 296 -10.09 3.37 2.94
N ALA A 297 -10.74 2.24 3.27
CA ALA A 297 -11.79 1.66 2.44
C ALA A 297 -13.02 2.57 2.36
N VAL A 298 -13.48 3.10 3.49
CA VAL A 298 -14.63 4.03 3.54
C VAL A 298 -14.34 5.29 2.71
N GLU A 299 -13.15 5.87 2.81
CA GLU A 299 -12.76 7.05 2.02
C GLU A 299 -12.80 6.81 0.50
N ILE A 300 -12.44 5.60 0.06
CA ILE A 300 -12.44 5.23 -1.36
C ILE A 300 -13.86 4.90 -1.84
N LEU A 301 -14.62 4.16 -1.03
CA LEU A 301 -15.82 3.45 -1.45
C LEU A 301 -17.15 4.08 -1.03
N GLN A 302 -17.15 5.14 -0.22
CA GLN A 302 -18.38 5.77 0.29
C GLN A 302 -19.44 6.09 -0.78
N ASP A 303 -19.00 6.40 -2.01
CA ASP A 303 -19.87 6.75 -3.14
C ASP A 303 -19.86 5.67 -4.24
N ALA A 304 -19.23 4.52 -4.00
CA ALA A 304 -19.09 3.44 -4.97
C ALA A 304 -20.31 2.52 -4.94
N LYS A 305 -20.88 2.26 -6.11
CA LYS A 305 -22.06 1.40 -6.24
C LYS A 305 -21.72 -0.09 -6.18
N ASN A 306 -20.47 -0.43 -6.48
CA ASN A 306 -19.95 -1.79 -6.37
C ASN A 306 -19.44 -2.16 -4.97
N ALA A 307 -19.70 -1.35 -3.94
CA ALA A 307 -19.12 -1.53 -2.61
C ALA A 307 -20.12 -2.08 -1.59
N PHE A 308 -19.68 -3.11 -0.88
CA PHE A 308 -20.39 -3.76 0.23
C PHE A 308 -19.49 -3.68 1.47
N ILE A 309 -19.79 -2.72 2.35
CA ILE A 309 -18.99 -2.45 3.54
C ILE A 309 -19.71 -3.05 4.74
N SER A 310 -19.04 -3.97 5.45
CA SER A 310 -19.54 -4.53 6.70
C SER A 310 -19.61 -3.48 7.80
N GLU A 311 -20.55 -3.63 8.72
CA GLU A 311 -20.70 -2.84 9.93
C GLU A 311 -19.72 -3.29 11.03
N SER A 312 -19.18 -4.51 10.94
CA SER A 312 -18.23 -5.08 11.91
C SER A 312 -16.90 -5.52 11.28
N PHE A 313 -15.92 -5.78 12.16
CA PHE A 313 -14.63 -6.37 11.80
C PHE A 313 -14.55 -7.89 12.07
N ASP A 314 -15.57 -8.49 12.67
CA ASP A 314 -15.55 -9.88 13.12
C ASP A 314 -16.86 -10.66 12.91
N ASN A 315 -17.90 -10.03 12.35
CA ASN A 315 -19.18 -10.66 12.12
C ASN A 315 -19.14 -11.56 10.87
N VAL A 316 -18.93 -12.86 11.09
CA VAL A 316 -18.78 -13.88 10.04
C VAL A 316 -20.03 -13.99 9.14
N GLU A 317 -21.21 -14.05 9.74
CA GLU A 317 -22.48 -14.28 9.00
C GLU A 317 -22.85 -13.07 8.15
N GLU A 318 -22.64 -11.86 8.69
CA GLU A 318 -22.85 -10.63 7.93
C GLU A 318 -21.88 -10.52 6.76
N PHE A 319 -20.59 -10.79 7.00
CA PHE A 319 -19.59 -10.75 5.93
C PHE A 319 -19.89 -11.79 4.83
N ALA A 320 -20.38 -12.98 5.19
CA ALA A 320 -20.84 -13.99 4.25
C ALA A 320 -22.05 -13.52 3.43
N SER A 321 -23.03 -12.87 4.07
CA SER A 321 -24.20 -12.29 3.40
C SER A 321 -23.81 -11.19 2.39
N LEU A 322 -22.81 -10.36 2.74
CA LEU A 322 -22.28 -9.35 1.82
C LEU A 322 -21.53 -9.99 0.64
N LEU A 323 -20.79 -11.08 0.86
CA LEU A 323 -20.20 -11.87 -0.24
C LEU A 323 -21.27 -12.42 -1.18
N ASP A 324 -22.33 -13.01 -0.66
CA ASP A 324 -23.45 -13.51 -1.47
C ASP A 324 -24.12 -12.37 -2.27
N SER A 325 -24.32 -11.21 -1.64
CA SER A 325 -24.90 -10.03 -2.30
C SER A 325 -24.00 -9.51 -3.43
N ALA A 326 -22.69 -9.44 -3.20
CA ALA A 326 -21.71 -9.01 -4.20
C ALA A 326 -21.59 -10.00 -5.37
N ILE A 327 -21.75 -11.31 -5.11
CA ILE A 327 -21.69 -12.36 -6.14
C ILE A 327 -22.78 -12.17 -7.20
N VAL A 328 -23.99 -11.80 -6.79
CA VAL A 328 -25.14 -11.61 -7.70
C VAL A 328 -25.30 -10.16 -8.17
N HIS A 329 -24.44 -9.26 -7.71
CA HIS A 329 -24.49 -7.84 -8.07
C HIS A 329 -24.14 -7.65 -9.54
N CYS A 330 -24.96 -6.87 -10.25
CA CYS A 330 -24.62 -6.42 -11.59
C CYS A 330 -23.66 -5.25 -11.47
N ALA A 331 -22.38 -5.50 -11.77
CA ALA A 331 -21.34 -4.49 -11.66
C ALA A 331 -21.66 -3.22 -12.46
N GLU A 332 -21.46 -2.07 -11.82
CA GLU A 332 -21.61 -0.74 -12.41
C GLU A 332 -20.24 -0.10 -12.71
N ASP A 333 -20.23 0.99 -13.47
CA ASP A 333 -18.99 1.72 -13.76
C ASP A 333 -18.74 2.82 -12.74
N ASP A 334 -17.88 2.53 -11.75
CA ASP A 334 -17.44 3.48 -10.71
C ASP A 334 -16.11 4.20 -11.07
N ARG A 335 -15.61 4.10 -12.30
CA ARG A 335 -14.29 4.67 -12.67
C ARG A 335 -14.21 6.19 -12.51
N SER A 336 -15.33 6.90 -12.54
CA SER A 336 -15.38 8.35 -12.30
C SER A 336 -14.82 8.73 -10.91
N LEU A 337 -14.96 7.85 -9.91
CA LEU A 337 -14.43 8.03 -8.56
C LEU A 337 -12.90 8.03 -8.51
N LEU A 338 -12.25 7.45 -9.53
CA LEU A 338 -10.79 7.35 -9.62
C LEU A 338 -10.11 8.65 -10.06
N SER A 339 -10.87 9.63 -10.59
CA SER A 339 -10.33 10.88 -11.10
C SER A 339 -9.38 11.60 -10.13
N LYS A 340 -9.71 11.62 -8.83
CA LYS A 340 -8.87 12.22 -7.78
C LYS A 340 -7.57 11.46 -7.50
N TYR A 341 -7.45 10.21 -7.96
CA TYR A 341 -6.28 9.34 -7.78
C TYR A 341 -5.44 9.21 -9.05
N TYR A 342 -5.83 9.79 -10.18
CA TYR A 342 -5.06 9.63 -11.43
C TYR A 342 -3.64 10.15 -11.29
N THR A 343 -2.67 9.36 -11.79
CA THR A 343 -1.26 9.77 -11.84
C THR A 343 -1.08 11.15 -12.46
N LEU A 344 -1.86 11.48 -13.51
CA LEU A 344 -1.84 12.79 -14.17
C LEU A 344 -2.26 13.96 -13.26
N ASN A 345 -3.07 13.70 -12.24
CA ASN A 345 -3.53 14.70 -11.27
C ASN A 345 -2.64 14.76 -10.03
N ILE A 346 -2.04 13.62 -9.65
CA ILE A 346 -1.18 13.50 -8.45
C ILE A 346 0.26 13.95 -8.74
N LEU A 347 0.83 13.59 -9.89
CA LEU A 347 2.22 13.89 -10.21
C LEU A 347 2.54 15.40 -10.22
N PRO A 348 1.70 16.29 -10.78
CA PRO A 348 1.93 17.73 -10.70
C PRO A 348 1.90 18.27 -9.26
N GLN A 349 1.12 17.66 -8.37
CA GLN A 349 1.10 18.04 -6.95
C GLN A 349 2.40 17.62 -6.26
N LEU A 350 2.90 16.40 -6.53
CA LEU A 350 4.22 15.98 -6.06
C LEU A 350 5.33 16.90 -6.58
N GLU A 351 5.29 17.31 -7.85
CA GLU A 351 6.27 18.23 -8.42
C GLU A 351 6.26 19.60 -7.72
N ARG A 352 5.09 20.13 -7.32
CA ARG A 352 5.00 21.35 -6.52
C ARG A 352 5.63 21.18 -5.14
N ILE A 353 5.42 20.03 -4.49
CA ILE A 353 6.06 19.71 -3.20
C ILE A 353 7.58 19.65 -3.36
N LEU A 354 8.09 19.07 -4.44
CA LEU A 354 9.53 19.01 -4.71
C LEU A 354 10.17 20.38 -5.01
N GLN A 355 9.36 21.41 -5.28
CA GLN A 355 9.80 22.77 -5.62
C GLN A 355 9.62 23.78 -4.48
N SER A 356 8.91 23.42 -3.40
CA SER A 356 8.68 24.27 -2.23
C SER A 356 9.85 24.23 -1.26
#